data_AF-A0A5D0VCG6-F1
#
_entry.id   AF-A0A5D0VCG6-F1
#
_cell.length_a   1.000
_cell.length_b   1.000
_cell.length_c   1.000
_cell.angle_alpha   90.00
_cell.angle_beta   90.00
_cell.angle_gamma   90.00
#
_symmetry.space_group_name_H-M   'P 1'
#
loop_
_entity.id
_entity.type
_entity.pdbx_description
1 polymer ?
#
loop_
_entity_poly.entity_id
_entity_poly.type
_entity_poly.pdbx_seq_one_letter_code
_entity_poly.pdbx_strand_id
1 'polypeptide(L)'
;MIEALLFASSDPLSLEELTLRVPDETDVLGLLEELQRTYAPRGVNLVRVAGKWCFRTAEDLSYLMHRNVEEQRKLSRAALETLAIIAYHQPVTRAEIEEIRGVSTSKGTLDVLLETTWIRMRGRRRTPGRPVTYGTTEQFLIHFGLESVKDLPGLEELKGAGLLDSAVPASFMVPTPNDDNDLSEDEDPLEEGSLFDDDAEEPAGA
;
A
#
# COMPACT_ATOMS: atom_id res chain seq x y z
N MET A 1 27.69 0.98 -12.72
CA MET A 1 26.96 -0.27 -13.00
C MET A 1 25.63 -0.32 -12.25
N ILE A 2 25.61 -0.11 -10.92
CA ILE A 2 24.37 -0.02 -10.13
C ILE A 2 23.40 1.01 -10.70
N GLU A 3 23.87 2.22 -11.03
CA GLU A 3 23.06 3.24 -11.71
C GLU A 3 22.41 2.72 -13.00
N ALA A 4 23.16 1.96 -13.81
CA ALA A 4 22.65 1.41 -15.06
C ALA A 4 21.61 0.30 -14.82
N LEU A 5 21.79 -0.53 -13.79
CA LEU A 5 20.80 -1.54 -13.39
C LEU A 5 19.50 -0.88 -12.94
N LEU A 6 19.60 0.16 -12.09
CA LEU A 6 18.45 0.92 -11.61
C LEU A 6 17.75 1.68 -12.73
N PHE A 7 18.50 2.24 -13.66
CA PHE A 7 17.96 2.96 -14.82
C PHE A 7 17.25 2.03 -15.81
N ALA A 8 17.78 0.82 -16.02
CA ALA A 8 17.21 -0.14 -16.96
C ALA A 8 16.01 -0.91 -16.39
N SER A 9 15.83 -0.92 -15.07
CA SER A 9 14.73 -1.63 -14.41
C SER A 9 13.42 -0.86 -14.49
N SER A 10 12.33 -1.54 -14.87
CA SER A 10 10.97 -1.02 -14.76
C SER A 10 10.48 -0.97 -13.31
N ASP A 11 10.97 -1.89 -12.49
CA ASP A 11 10.52 -2.12 -11.12
C ASP A 11 11.62 -1.78 -10.10
N PRO A 12 11.28 -1.39 -8.87
CA PRO A 12 12.26 -1.20 -7.81
C PRO A 12 13.07 -2.46 -7.54
N LEU A 13 14.36 -2.28 -7.27
CA LEU A 13 15.30 -3.38 -7.03
C LEU A 13 15.69 -3.47 -5.56
N SER A 14 15.67 -4.66 -4.98
CA SER A 14 16.13 -4.90 -3.62
C SER A 14 17.66 -4.84 -3.52
N LEU A 15 18.18 -4.66 -2.30
CA LEU A 15 19.61 -4.69 -2.04
C LEU A 15 20.22 -6.04 -2.42
N GLU A 16 19.50 -7.14 -2.13
CA GLU A 16 19.90 -8.50 -2.47
C GLU A 16 19.98 -8.70 -3.99
N GLU A 17 18.98 -8.21 -4.73
CA GLU A 17 18.95 -8.30 -6.19
C GLU A 17 20.07 -7.52 -6.88
N LEU A 18 20.44 -6.36 -6.31
CA LEU A 18 21.57 -5.57 -6.79
C LEU A 18 22.89 -6.26 -6.48
N THR A 19 23.03 -6.81 -5.27
CA THR A 19 24.23 -7.52 -4.81
C THR A 19 24.54 -8.74 -5.68
N LEU A 20 23.52 -9.50 -6.09
CA LEU A 20 23.68 -10.65 -6.97
C LEU A 20 24.19 -10.30 -8.39
N ARG A 21 24.01 -9.05 -8.83
CA ARG A 21 24.34 -8.58 -10.19
C ARG A 21 25.63 -7.79 -10.27
N VAL A 22 26.31 -7.57 -9.15
CA VAL A 22 27.61 -6.89 -9.07
C VAL A 22 28.71 -7.87 -8.65
N PRO A 23 30.00 -7.54 -8.84
CA PRO A 23 31.08 -8.38 -8.35
C PRO A 23 30.98 -8.60 -6.83
N ASP A 24 31.41 -9.77 -6.38
CA ASP A 24 31.51 -10.11 -4.96
C ASP A 24 32.34 -9.04 -4.20
N GLU A 25 32.01 -8.84 -2.92
CA GLU A 25 32.63 -7.85 -2.02
C GLU A 25 32.36 -6.36 -2.35
N THR A 26 31.50 -6.07 -3.33
CA THR A 26 31.06 -4.70 -3.59
C THR A 26 30.20 -4.16 -2.44
N ASP A 27 30.55 -2.99 -1.90
CA ASP A 27 29.69 -2.26 -0.95
C ASP A 27 28.52 -1.59 -1.70
N VAL A 28 27.48 -2.38 -1.97
CA VAL A 28 26.30 -1.92 -2.72
C VAL A 28 25.56 -0.82 -1.96
N LEU A 29 25.45 -0.93 -0.64
CA LEU A 29 24.72 0.04 0.16
C LEU A 29 25.43 1.40 0.16
N GLY A 30 26.75 1.42 0.39
CA GLY A 30 27.53 2.66 0.32
C GLY A 30 27.46 3.34 -1.05
N LEU A 31 27.45 2.55 -2.14
CA LEU A 31 27.29 3.07 -3.50
C LEU A 31 25.89 3.64 -3.76
N LEU A 32 24.84 3.03 -3.20
CA LEU A 32 23.46 3.55 -3.29
C LEU A 32 23.33 4.87 -2.55
N GLU A 33 23.92 5.01 -1.36
CA GLU A 33 23.92 6.26 -0.59
C GLU A 33 24.71 7.38 -1.30
N GLU A 34 25.82 7.05 -1.96
CA GLU A 34 26.56 8.00 -2.80
C GLU A 34 25.74 8.43 -4.02
N LEU A 35 25.09 7.49 -4.71
CA LEU A 35 24.21 7.78 -5.83
C LEU A 35 23.04 8.66 -5.40
N GLN A 36 22.42 8.38 -4.26
CA GLN A 36 21.32 9.18 -3.73
C GLN A 36 21.75 10.63 -3.49
N ARG A 37 22.90 10.85 -2.85
CA ARG A 37 23.45 12.21 -2.65
C ARG A 37 23.76 12.91 -3.97
N THR A 38 24.26 12.16 -4.96
CA THR A 38 24.61 12.70 -6.29
C THR A 38 23.37 13.13 -7.08
N TYR A 39 22.26 12.42 -6.92
CA TYR A 39 21.01 12.67 -7.63
C TYR A 39 20.03 13.58 -6.86
N ALA A 40 20.24 13.82 -5.57
CA ALA A 40 19.39 14.71 -4.77
C ALA A 40 19.14 16.10 -5.40
N PRO A 41 20.12 16.81 -5.99
CA PRO A 41 19.88 18.12 -6.61
C PRO A 41 19.41 18.05 -8.07
N ARG A 42 19.14 16.86 -8.62
CA ARG A 42 18.79 16.66 -10.04
C ARG A 42 17.28 16.49 -10.22
N GLY A 43 16.80 16.61 -11.46
CA GLY A 43 15.39 16.37 -11.81
C GLY A 43 14.95 14.89 -11.77
N VAL A 44 15.87 13.99 -11.45
CA VAL A 44 15.62 12.57 -11.19
C VAL A 44 16.30 12.27 -9.86
N ASN A 45 15.60 11.61 -8.95
CA ASN A 45 16.12 11.26 -7.63
C ASN A 45 16.10 9.75 -7.44
N LEU A 46 17.12 9.25 -6.73
CA LEU A 46 17.15 7.87 -6.27
C LEU A 46 16.41 7.79 -4.93
N VAL A 47 15.33 7.03 -4.90
CA VAL A 47 14.46 6.90 -3.72
C VAL A 47 14.37 5.45 -3.28
N ARG A 48 14.05 5.27 -1.99
CA ARG A 48 13.72 3.97 -1.41
C ARG A 48 12.22 3.85 -1.26
N VAL A 49 11.64 2.76 -1.76
CA VAL A 49 10.20 2.50 -1.79
C VAL A 49 9.99 1.01 -1.53
N ALA A 50 9.12 0.66 -0.59
CA ALA A 50 8.90 -0.71 -0.15
C ALA A 50 10.20 -1.47 0.17
N GLY A 51 11.17 -0.80 0.81
CA GLY A 51 12.49 -1.35 1.10
C GLY A 51 13.45 -1.51 -0.10
N LYS A 52 13.01 -1.19 -1.33
CA LYS A 52 13.74 -1.32 -2.60
C LYS A 52 14.17 0.03 -3.17
N TRP A 53 15.07 0.04 -4.13
CA TRP A 53 15.64 1.24 -4.74
C TRP A 53 15.17 1.45 -6.17
N CYS A 54 14.81 2.68 -6.53
CA CYS A 54 14.46 3.05 -7.90
C CYS A 54 14.68 4.53 -8.18
N PHE A 55 14.78 4.88 -9.46
CA PHE A 55 14.73 6.27 -9.89
C PHE A 55 13.28 6.76 -10.05
N ARG A 56 13.03 7.99 -9.61
CA ARG A 56 11.79 8.74 -9.80
C ARG A 56 12.10 10.16 -10.25
N THR A 57 11.15 10.81 -10.93
CA THR A 57 11.26 12.25 -11.21
C THR A 57 11.20 13.04 -9.91
N ALA A 58 11.95 14.14 -9.85
CA ALA A 58 11.92 15.04 -8.70
C ALA A 58 10.50 15.64 -8.51
N GLU A 59 10.08 15.75 -7.26
CA GLU A 59 8.71 16.15 -6.88
C GLU A 59 8.35 17.56 -7.36
N ASP A 60 9.33 18.47 -7.35
CA ASP A 60 9.22 19.85 -7.83
C ASP A 60 8.97 19.94 -9.35
N LEU A 61 9.19 18.85 -10.10
CA LEU A 61 8.93 18.75 -11.54
C LEU A 61 7.60 18.09 -11.88
N SER A 62 6.81 17.67 -10.87
CA SER A 62 5.52 16.97 -11.06
C SER A 62 4.57 17.72 -12.02
N TYR A 63 4.52 19.05 -11.96
CA TYR A 63 3.67 19.89 -12.82
C TYR A 63 3.95 19.72 -14.33
N LEU A 64 5.16 19.32 -14.71
CA LEU A 64 5.53 19.09 -16.11
C LEU A 64 5.06 17.73 -16.64
N MET A 65 4.83 16.75 -15.75
CA MET A 65 4.55 15.36 -16.11
C MET A 65 3.07 15.07 -16.38
N HIS A 66 2.17 15.99 -16.04
CA HIS A 66 0.71 15.81 -16.10
C HIS A 66 0.13 15.66 -17.52
N ARG A 67 0.93 15.84 -18.59
CA ARG A 67 0.41 15.98 -19.95
C ARG A 67 0.19 14.66 -20.71
N ASN A 68 0.76 13.55 -20.25
CA ASN A 68 0.87 12.31 -21.03
C ASN A 68 0.39 11.03 -20.31
N VAL A 69 -0.44 11.14 -19.27
CA VAL A 69 -0.98 9.94 -18.63
C VAL A 69 -2.21 9.47 -19.42
N GLU A 70 -2.07 8.38 -20.18
CA GLU A 70 -3.23 7.60 -20.60
C GLU A 70 -4.02 7.26 -19.33
N GLU A 71 -5.28 7.68 -19.24
CA GLU A 71 -6.12 7.43 -18.06
C GLU A 71 -6.26 5.91 -17.87
N GLN A 72 -5.39 5.33 -17.03
CA GLN A 72 -5.69 4.08 -16.35
C GLN A 72 -7.05 4.26 -15.70
N ARG A 73 -7.93 3.26 -15.85
CA ARG A 73 -9.29 3.30 -15.30
C ARG A 73 -9.22 3.73 -13.84
N LYS A 74 -9.62 4.96 -13.56
CA LYS A 74 -9.56 5.52 -12.21
C LYS A 74 -10.42 4.66 -11.30
N LEU A 75 -9.89 4.29 -10.14
CA LEU A 75 -10.70 3.68 -9.09
C LEU A 75 -11.91 4.59 -8.80
N SER A 76 -13.07 3.97 -8.59
CA SER A 76 -14.24 4.72 -8.17
C SER A 76 -13.96 5.40 -6.82
N ARG A 77 -14.71 6.46 -6.51
CA ARG A 77 -14.61 7.13 -5.20
C ARG A 77 -14.80 6.14 -4.04
N ALA A 78 -15.76 5.23 -4.15
CA ALA A 78 -16.01 4.20 -3.13
C ALA A 78 -14.83 3.23 -2.98
N ALA A 79 -14.17 2.86 -4.07
CA ALA A 79 -12.98 2.01 -4.03
C ALA A 79 -11.79 2.74 -3.39
N LEU A 80 -11.58 4.03 -3.70
CA LEU A 80 -10.54 4.84 -3.05
C LEU A 80 -10.79 5.01 -1.54
N GLU A 81 -12.04 5.29 -1.14
CA GLU A 81 -12.42 5.37 0.28
C GLU A 81 -12.17 4.04 1.00
N THR A 82 -12.51 2.92 0.36
CA THR A 82 -12.29 1.58 0.92
C THR A 82 -10.80 1.26 1.04
N LEU A 83 -10.01 1.57 0.01
CA LEU A 83 -8.56 1.40 0.01
C LEU A 83 -7.91 2.23 1.12
N ALA A 84 -8.33 3.48 1.31
CA ALA A 84 -7.83 4.34 2.37
C ALA A 84 -8.10 3.71 3.75
N ILE A 85 -9.32 3.21 4.00
CA ILE A 85 -9.63 2.55 5.27
C ILE A 85 -8.75 1.33 5.49
N ILE A 86 -8.54 0.49 4.47
CA ILE A 86 -7.62 -0.65 4.59
C ILE A 86 -6.20 -0.18 4.90
N ALA A 87 -5.69 0.84 4.20
CA ALA A 87 -4.34 1.34 4.39
C ALA A 87 -4.09 1.86 5.82
N TYR A 88 -5.04 2.62 6.38
CA TYR A 88 -4.93 3.22 7.72
C TYR A 88 -5.35 2.30 8.88
N HIS A 89 -6.21 1.30 8.64
CA HIS A 89 -6.78 0.45 9.70
C HIS A 89 -6.37 -1.02 9.61
N GLN A 90 -5.50 -1.41 8.68
CA GLN A 90 -5.03 -2.80 8.60
C GLN A 90 -4.33 -3.25 9.91
N PRO A 91 -4.52 -4.52 10.31
CA PRO A 91 -5.39 -5.52 9.69
C PRO A 91 -6.89 -5.24 9.93
N VAL A 92 -7.70 -5.22 8.86
CA VAL A 92 -9.13 -4.84 8.94
C VAL A 92 -10.05 -5.83 8.24
N THR A 93 -11.23 -6.08 8.79
CA THR A 93 -12.26 -6.97 8.23
C THR A 93 -13.26 -6.20 7.37
N ARG A 94 -14.03 -6.91 6.53
CA ARG A 94 -15.11 -6.29 5.75
C ARG A 94 -16.13 -5.56 6.63
N ALA A 95 -16.52 -6.15 7.76
CA ALA A 95 -17.49 -5.55 8.67
C ALA A 95 -16.98 -4.24 9.28
N GLU A 96 -15.71 -4.21 9.72
CA GLU A 96 -15.07 -2.99 10.24
C GLU A 96 -14.96 -1.90 9.16
N ILE A 97 -14.66 -2.27 7.92
CA ILE A 97 -14.67 -1.32 6.79
C ILE A 97 -16.06 -0.69 6.62
N GLU A 98 -17.11 -1.51 6.61
CA GLU A 98 -18.49 -1.03 6.45
C GLU A 98 -18.94 -0.16 7.61
N GLU A 99 -18.54 -0.50 8.83
CA GLU A 99 -18.78 0.31 10.04
C GLU A 99 -18.13 1.69 9.92
N ILE A 100 -16.86 1.76 9.52
CA ILE A 100 -16.12 3.02 9.35
C ILE A 100 -16.73 3.85 8.20
N ARG A 101 -17.16 3.22 7.10
CA ARG A 101 -17.82 3.93 5.98
C ARG A 101 -19.24 4.38 6.30
N GLY A 102 -19.90 3.77 7.29
CA GLY A 102 -21.31 3.98 7.61
C GLY A 102 -22.27 3.50 6.52
N VAL A 103 -21.78 2.75 5.52
CA VAL A 103 -22.55 2.17 4.42
C VAL A 103 -21.97 0.82 4.03
N SER A 104 -22.83 -0.10 3.58
CA SER A 104 -22.38 -1.39 3.06
C SER A 104 -21.43 -1.21 1.88
N THR A 105 -20.40 -2.03 1.83
CA THR A 105 -19.45 -2.05 0.72
C THR A 105 -20.10 -2.79 -0.44
N SER A 106 -20.14 -2.20 -1.63
CA SER A 106 -20.77 -2.89 -2.77
C SER A 106 -20.08 -4.22 -3.04
N LYS A 107 -20.87 -5.23 -3.39
CA LYS A 107 -20.36 -6.50 -3.92
C LYS A 107 -19.46 -6.18 -5.12
N GLY A 108 -18.19 -6.56 -5.07
CA GLY A 108 -17.20 -6.23 -6.10
C GLY A 108 -16.16 -5.15 -5.75
N THR A 109 -16.35 -4.28 -4.74
CA THR A 109 -15.33 -3.25 -4.44
C THR A 109 -14.03 -3.87 -3.93
N LEU A 110 -14.11 -4.82 -3.00
CA LEU A 110 -12.94 -5.55 -2.50
C LEU A 110 -12.32 -6.41 -3.61
N ASP A 111 -13.14 -7.02 -4.47
CA ASP A 111 -12.64 -7.83 -5.60
C ASP A 111 -11.82 -6.99 -6.57
N VAL A 112 -12.31 -5.79 -6.93
CA VAL A 112 -11.56 -4.84 -7.77
C VAL A 112 -10.24 -4.45 -7.10
N LEU A 113 -10.23 -4.16 -5.81
CA LEU A 113 -8.99 -3.81 -5.10
C LEU A 113 -8.01 -4.99 -5.03
N LEU A 114 -8.50 -6.22 -4.84
CA LEU A 114 -7.69 -7.43 -4.90
C LEU A 114 -7.12 -7.65 -6.30
N GLU A 115 -7.91 -7.43 -7.35
CA GLU A 115 -7.46 -7.51 -8.75
C GLU A 115 -6.39 -6.47 -9.09
N THR A 116 -6.45 -5.26 -8.51
CA THR A 116 -5.36 -4.28 -8.65
C THR A 116 -4.07 -4.67 -7.95
N THR A 117 -4.09 -5.74 -7.14
CA THR A 117 -2.98 -6.21 -6.31
C THR A 117 -2.51 -5.23 -5.24
N TRP A 118 -3.22 -4.13 -4.99
CA TRP A 118 -2.88 -3.15 -3.94
C TRP A 118 -3.27 -3.61 -2.53
N ILE A 119 -4.24 -4.51 -2.44
CA ILE A 119 -4.61 -5.17 -1.19
C ILE A 119 -4.48 -6.68 -1.32
N ARG A 120 -4.40 -7.35 -0.18
CA ARG A 120 -4.38 -8.81 -0.07
C ARG A 120 -5.24 -9.25 1.10
N MET A 121 -5.69 -10.50 1.06
CA MET A 121 -6.13 -11.19 2.27
C MET A 121 -4.89 -11.46 3.13
N ARG A 122 -5.01 -11.20 4.44
CA ARG A 122 -3.90 -11.29 5.38
C ARG A 122 -4.05 -12.52 6.28
N GLY A 123 -5.16 -12.63 6.99
CA GLY A 123 -5.47 -13.73 7.90
C GLY A 123 -6.97 -13.80 8.20
N ARG A 124 -7.33 -14.47 9.29
CA ARG A 124 -8.68 -14.47 9.84
C ARG A 124 -8.65 -13.97 11.28
N ARG A 125 -9.58 -13.09 11.64
CA ARG A 125 -9.66 -12.55 13.00
C ARG A 125 -10.12 -13.62 14.00
N ARG A 126 -9.57 -13.64 15.21
CA ARG A 126 -9.99 -14.48 16.35
C ARG A 126 -11.26 -13.99 17.04
N THR A 127 -12.30 -13.75 16.25
CA THR A 127 -13.65 -13.33 16.71
C THR A 127 -14.72 -14.30 16.19
N PRO A 128 -15.96 -14.28 16.74
CA PRO A 128 -17.05 -15.08 16.20
C PRO A 128 -17.21 -14.87 14.68
N GLY A 129 -17.36 -15.97 13.93
CA GLY A 129 -17.41 -15.95 12.46
C GLY A 129 -16.04 -15.99 11.76
N ARG A 130 -14.93 -15.79 12.49
CA ARG A 130 -13.55 -15.80 11.96
C ARG A 130 -13.40 -15.04 10.63
N PRO A 131 -13.87 -13.78 10.53
CA PRO A 131 -13.88 -13.05 9.27
C PRO A 131 -12.45 -12.83 8.74
N VAL A 132 -12.31 -12.81 7.41
CA VAL A 132 -11.05 -12.49 6.74
C VAL A 132 -10.62 -11.05 7.04
N THR A 133 -9.33 -10.88 7.30
CA THR A 133 -8.66 -9.59 7.42
C THR A 133 -7.95 -9.22 6.12
N TYR A 134 -7.93 -7.94 5.81
CA TYR A 134 -7.28 -7.34 4.65
C TYR A 134 -6.14 -6.43 5.08
N GLY A 135 -5.13 -6.35 4.22
CA GLY A 135 -4.01 -5.42 4.35
C GLY A 135 -3.49 -4.99 2.99
N THR A 136 -2.60 -3.99 2.97
CA THR A 136 -1.95 -3.53 1.75
C THR A 136 -0.82 -4.47 1.31
N THR A 137 -0.39 -4.32 0.07
CA THR A 137 0.74 -5.07 -0.50
C THR A 137 1.96 -4.19 -0.76
N GLU A 138 3.05 -4.83 -1.16
CA GLU A 138 4.22 -4.12 -1.68
C GLU A 138 3.89 -3.25 -2.89
N GLN A 139 2.97 -3.70 -3.77
CA GLN A 139 2.56 -2.94 -4.95
C GLN A 139 1.84 -1.65 -4.58
N PHE A 140 1.09 -1.64 -3.48
CA PHE A 140 0.53 -0.40 -2.93
C PHE A 140 1.65 0.57 -2.53
N LEU A 141 2.64 0.12 -1.77
CA LEU A 141 3.76 0.96 -1.36
C LEU A 141 4.53 1.51 -2.57
N ILE A 142 4.78 0.68 -3.57
CA ILE A 142 5.43 1.07 -4.83
C ILE A 142 4.63 2.12 -5.59
N HIS A 143 3.32 1.92 -5.70
CA HIS A 143 2.43 2.83 -6.42
C HIS A 143 2.36 4.20 -5.76
N PHE A 144 2.25 4.24 -4.43
CA PHE A 144 2.16 5.48 -3.65
C PHE A 144 3.53 6.06 -3.25
N GLY A 145 4.63 5.39 -3.59
CA GLY A 145 5.99 5.87 -3.31
C GLY A 145 6.38 5.84 -1.83
N LEU A 146 5.83 4.90 -1.06
CA LEU A 146 6.00 4.78 0.40
C LEU A 146 7.07 3.73 0.74
N GLU A 147 7.84 3.95 1.81
CA GLU A 147 8.76 2.92 2.33
C GLU A 147 8.00 1.91 3.20
N SER A 148 7.06 2.41 4.02
CA SER A 148 6.09 1.64 4.81
C SER A 148 4.75 2.37 4.86
N VAL A 149 3.68 1.66 5.19
CA VAL A 149 2.37 2.29 5.46
C VAL A 149 2.41 3.26 6.64
N LYS A 150 3.43 3.18 7.49
CA LYS A 150 3.68 4.14 8.57
C LYS A 150 4.04 5.53 8.05
N ASP A 151 4.48 5.64 6.79
CA ASP A 151 4.76 6.90 6.11
C ASP A 151 3.50 7.57 5.55
N LEU A 152 2.33 6.94 5.70
CA LEU A 152 1.07 7.56 5.32
C LEU A 152 0.83 8.81 6.17
N PRO A 153 0.37 9.91 5.55
CA PRO A 153 0.24 11.17 6.25
C PRO A 153 -0.76 11.04 7.40
N GLY A 154 -0.35 11.49 8.59
CA GLY A 154 -1.21 11.49 9.77
C GLY A 154 -2.39 12.45 9.61
N LEU A 155 -3.40 12.31 10.48
CA LEU A 155 -4.56 13.22 10.48
C LEU A 155 -4.16 14.70 10.64
N GLU A 156 -3.12 14.97 11.42
CA GLU A 156 -2.59 16.33 11.63
C GLU A 156 -1.90 16.89 10.38
N GLU A 157 -1.16 16.06 9.64
CA GLU A 157 -0.50 16.45 8.39
C GLU A 157 -1.52 16.70 7.28
N LEU A 158 -2.55 15.86 7.20
CA LEU A 158 -3.65 16.05 6.27
C LEU A 158 -4.47 17.32 6.58
N LYS A 159 -4.65 17.67 7.86
CA LYS A 159 -5.25 18.96 8.28
C LYS A 159 -4.32 20.14 7.95
N GLY A 160 -3.02 20.01 8.22
CA GLY A 160 -2.02 21.04 7.93
C GLY A 160 -1.84 21.31 6.44
N ALA A 161 -2.03 20.30 5.60
CA ALA A 161 -2.02 20.41 4.13
C ALA A 161 -3.33 20.95 3.55
N GLY A 162 -4.35 21.24 4.38
CA GLY A 162 -5.67 21.71 3.92
C GLY A 162 -6.48 20.65 3.15
N LEU A 163 -6.10 19.37 3.27
CA LEU A 163 -6.74 18.24 2.58
C LEU A 163 -7.90 17.64 3.39
N LEU A 164 -8.05 18.01 4.67
CA LEU A 164 -9.17 17.65 5.52
C LEU A 164 -9.98 18.88 5.93
N ASP A 165 -11.29 18.82 5.68
CA ASP A 165 -12.21 19.81 6.22
C ASP A 165 -12.32 19.64 7.74
N SER A 166 -12.52 20.73 8.48
CA SER A 166 -12.39 20.78 9.96
C SER A 166 -13.44 19.97 10.74
N ALA A 167 -14.26 19.16 10.05
CA ALA A 167 -15.37 18.37 10.58
C ALA A 167 -15.00 16.90 10.89
N VAL A 168 -13.72 16.57 11.10
CA VAL A 168 -13.33 15.25 11.59
C VAL A 168 -13.63 15.18 13.09
N PRO A 169 -14.49 14.26 13.57
CA PRO A 169 -14.80 14.12 15.00
C PRO A 169 -13.53 13.90 15.82
N ALA A 170 -13.46 14.47 17.02
CA ALA A 170 -12.33 14.27 17.93
C ALA A 170 -12.15 12.79 18.35
N SER A 171 -13.15 11.94 18.13
CA SER A 171 -13.11 10.48 18.32
C SER A 171 -12.52 9.72 17.13
N PHE A 172 -12.18 10.38 16.02
CA PHE A 172 -11.56 9.76 14.86
C PHE A 172 -10.07 9.54 15.15
N MET A 173 -9.77 8.47 15.86
CA MET A 173 -8.41 7.98 16.01
C MET A 173 -8.03 7.28 14.71
N VAL A 174 -7.03 7.81 14.00
CA VAL A 174 -6.33 7.07 12.95
C VAL A 174 -5.40 6.11 13.68
N PRO A 175 -5.62 4.78 13.62
CA PRO A 175 -4.68 3.82 14.20
C PRO A 175 -3.31 3.99 13.53
N THR A 176 -2.25 3.57 14.20
CA THR A 176 -0.96 3.42 13.51
C THR A 176 -1.05 2.18 12.62
N PRO A 177 -1.06 2.34 11.28
CA PRO A 177 -1.20 1.20 10.39
C PRO A 177 0.01 0.26 10.50
N ASN A 178 -0.24 -1.05 10.39
CA ASN A 178 0.82 -2.06 10.42
C ASN A 178 0.81 -2.91 9.14
N ASP A 179 1.87 -2.79 8.34
CA ASP A 179 2.12 -3.59 7.14
C ASP A 179 3.06 -4.78 7.35
N ASP A 180 3.46 -5.08 8.59
CA ASP A 180 4.32 -6.22 8.91
C ASP A 180 3.78 -7.49 8.25
N ASN A 181 4.64 -8.31 7.64
CA ASN A 181 4.20 -9.54 6.98
C ASN A 181 3.65 -10.59 7.96
N ASP A 182 4.10 -10.54 9.21
CA ASP A 182 3.68 -11.45 10.27
C ASP A 182 2.28 -11.14 10.77
N LEU A 183 1.45 -12.16 10.99
CA LEU A 183 0.10 -12.01 11.52
C LEU A 183 0.11 -11.38 12.92
N SER A 184 -0.88 -10.53 13.21
CA SER A 184 -1.06 -10.03 14.58
C SER A 184 -1.50 -11.14 15.54
N GLU A 185 -1.35 -10.91 16.85
CA GLU A 185 -1.68 -11.92 17.87
C GLU A 185 -3.17 -12.36 17.85
N ASP A 186 -4.04 -11.52 17.29
CA ASP A 186 -5.47 -11.75 17.10
C ASP A 186 -5.85 -12.28 15.71
N GLU A 187 -4.87 -12.65 14.88
CA GLU A 187 -5.05 -13.26 13.56
C GLU A 187 -4.62 -14.74 13.53
N ASP A 188 -5.38 -15.55 12.79
CA ASP A 188 -5.00 -16.90 12.37
C ASP A 188 -4.63 -16.91 10.87
N PRO A 189 -3.73 -17.84 10.44
CA PRO A 189 -3.45 -18.02 9.02
C PRO A 189 -4.69 -18.37 8.21
N LEU A 190 -4.69 -17.98 6.94
CA LEU A 190 -5.68 -18.45 5.98
C LEU A 190 -5.49 -19.97 5.80
N GLU A 191 -6.56 -20.75 5.96
CA GLU A 191 -6.53 -22.19 5.72
C GLU A 191 -6.41 -22.46 4.20
N GLU A 192 -5.48 -23.32 3.78
CA GLU A 192 -5.31 -23.75 2.38
C GLU A 192 -6.56 -24.53 1.92
N GLY A 193 -7.56 -23.83 1.36
CA GLY A 193 -8.73 -24.45 0.76
C GLY A 193 -10.05 -23.68 0.88
N SER A 194 -10.15 -22.63 1.71
CA SER A 194 -11.42 -21.91 1.95
C SER A 194 -11.64 -20.69 1.03
N LEU A 195 -11.08 -20.69 -0.18
CA LEU A 195 -11.02 -19.50 -1.06
C LEU A 195 -12.40 -18.96 -1.50
N PHE A 196 -13.51 -19.64 -1.22
CA PHE A 196 -14.82 -19.28 -1.79
C PHE A 196 -16.07 -19.47 -0.90
N ASP A 197 -15.95 -19.75 0.41
CA ASP A 197 -17.13 -20.22 1.19
C ASP A 197 -17.90 -19.18 2.02
N ASP A 198 -17.51 -17.90 2.04
CA ASP A 198 -18.15 -16.89 2.92
C ASP A 198 -19.36 -16.16 2.30
N ASP A 199 -19.86 -16.57 1.13
CA ASP A 199 -20.98 -15.90 0.42
C ASP A 199 -22.28 -16.73 0.34
N ALA A 200 -22.37 -17.85 1.07
CA ALA A 200 -23.58 -18.65 1.15
C ALA A 200 -24.48 -18.18 2.31
N GLU A 201 -25.23 -17.10 2.10
CA GLU A 201 -26.46 -16.88 2.88
C GLU A 201 -27.39 -18.08 2.68
N GLU A 202 -27.73 -18.77 3.78
CA GLU A 202 -28.80 -19.77 3.81
C GLU A 202 -30.10 -19.14 3.26
N PRO A 203 -30.79 -19.75 2.29
CA PRO A 203 -32.11 -19.27 1.93
C PRO A 203 -33.04 -19.55 3.13
N ALA A 204 -33.56 -18.46 3.71
CA ALA A 204 -34.61 -18.50 4.72
C ALA A 204 -35.75 -19.41 4.25
N GLY A 205 -36.09 -20.36 5.11
CA GLY A 205 -37.02 -21.44 4.81
C GLY A 205 -38.40 -20.98 4.31
N ALA A 206 -38.98 -21.85 3.48
CA ALA A 206 -40.41 -21.94 3.20
C ALA A 206 -40.83 -23.40 3.31
#